data_AF-A0AAV2PPH9-F1
#
_entry.id   AF-A0AAV2PPH9-F1
#
_cell.length_a   1.000
_cell.length_b   1.000
_cell.length_c   1.000
_cell.angle_alpha   90.00
_cell.angle_beta   90.00
_cell.angle_gamma   90.00
#
_symmetry.space_group_name_H-M   'P 1'
#
loop_
_entity.id
_entity.type
_entity.pdbx_description
1 polymer ?
#
loop_
_entity_poly.entity_id
_entity_poly.type
_entity_poly.pdbx_seq_one_letter_code
_entity_poly.pdbx_strand_id
1 'polypeptide(L)'
;GMNCSSDPPTAPSDTESDWDGRNITFGATVQYSCPKVGWGFPDNGYNRRHVECDSDMEWKPSVIPACVELPCPDRPPAAPQHGYYLYSLEKTTYNCSGAYEFAEEYEVFNATCISGLWEPQQIPPCQARQCKTDPPKAISKMHQVWHNKKRSVGTVVNYKCYLNRLTWELNLQHQ
;
A
#
# COMPACT_ATOMS: atom_id res chain seq x y z
N GLY A 1 11.16 -24.42 46.75
CA GLY A 1 10.17 -23.62 46.00
C GLY A 1 9.59 -24.50 44.92
N MET A 2 8.37 -24.22 44.50
CA MET A 2 7.82 -24.79 43.27
C MET A 2 8.53 -24.08 42.11
N ASN A 3 9.46 -24.78 41.47
CA ASN A 3 10.30 -24.25 40.39
C ASN A 3 10.04 -25.07 39.13
N CYS A 4 10.15 -24.42 37.98
CA CYS A 4 10.16 -25.11 36.70
C CYS A 4 11.35 -26.08 36.58
N SER A 5 11.15 -27.12 35.78
CA SER A 5 12.11 -28.21 35.57
C SER A 5 13.40 -27.78 34.86
N SER A 6 13.36 -26.67 34.12
CA SER A 6 14.49 -26.10 33.39
C SER A 6 14.40 -24.58 33.27
N ASP A 7 15.44 -24.01 32.64
CA ASP A 7 15.39 -22.67 32.06
C ASP A 7 14.25 -22.55 31.02
N PRO A 8 13.76 -21.31 30.74
CA PRO A 8 12.74 -21.06 29.73
C PRO A 8 13.24 -21.41 28.31
N PRO A 9 12.32 -21.51 27.31
CA PRO A 9 12.69 -21.84 25.94
C PRO A 9 13.75 -20.89 25.36
N THR A 10 14.73 -21.41 24.64
CA THR A 10 15.74 -20.57 23.99
C THR A 10 15.11 -19.68 22.91
N ALA A 11 15.45 -18.39 22.92
CA ALA A 11 14.98 -17.46 21.90
C ALA A 11 15.53 -17.84 20.50
N PRO A 12 14.70 -17.79 19.45
CA PRO A 12 15.15 -17.81 18.06
C PRO A 12 16.15 -16.68 17.76
N SER A 13 16.97 -16.83 16.72
CA SER A 13 18.04 -15.87 16.37
C SER A 13 17.57 -14.44 16.06
N ASP A 14 16.31 -14.28 15.70
CA ASP A 14 15.65 -13.02 15.35
C ASP A 14 14.74 -12.49 16.48
N THR A 15 14.81 -13.09 17.67
CA THR A 15 14.04 -12.75 18.86
C THR A 15 14.98 -12.39 20.01
N GLU A 16 14.61 -11.38 20.79
CA GLU A 16 15.30 -11.04 22.04
C GLU A 16 14.51 -11.57 23.25
N SER A 17 15.19 -11.94 24.33
CA SER A 17 14.57 -12.37 25.59
C SER A 17 15.12 -11.58 26.78
N ASP A 18 14.29 -11.28 27.76
CA ASP A 18 14.70 -10.64 29.03
C ASP A 18 15.16 -11.63 30.11
N TRP A 19 15.35 -12.91 29.76
CA TRP A 19 15.76 -13.97 30.69
C TRP A 19 17.05 -13.61 31.44
N ASP A 20 16.98 -13.63 32.77
CA ASP A 20 18.08 -13.22 33.66
C ASP A 20 18.98 -14.38 34.14
N GLY A 21 18.63 -15.61 33.75
CA GLY A 21 19.35 -16.83 34.14
C GLY A 21 19.12 -17.28 35.57
N ARG A 22 18.07 -16.79 36.27
CA ARG A 22 17.92 -17.04 37.72
C ARG A 22 16.49 -17.39 38.15
N ASN A 23 15.47 -16.68 37.68
CA ASN A 23 14.13 -16.83 38.23
C ASN A 23 13.28 -17.91 37.51
N ILE A 24 13.37 -19.15 38.00
CA ILE A 24 12.56 -20.28 37.51
C ILE A 24 11.39 -20.64 38.45
N THR A 25 10.97 -19.75 39.35
CA THR A 25 9.89 -20.05 40.30
C THR A 25 8.52 -20.11 39.63
N PHE A 26 7.55 -20.82 40.23
CA PHE A 26 6.16 -20.82 39.77
C PHE A 26 5.61 -19.39 39.68
N GLY A 27 4.98 -19.08 38.54
CA GLY A 27 4.51 -17.73 38.19
C GLY A 27 5.61 -16.78 37.69
N ALA A 28 6.88 -17.20 37.64
CA ALA A 28 7.92 -16.45 36.97
C ALA A 28 7.58 -16.28 35.49
N THR A 29 7.83 -15.09 34.95
CA THR A 29 7.51 -14.72 33.58
C THR A 29 8.75 -14.20 32.88
N VAL A 30 8.92 -14.59 31.62
CA VAL A 30 9.98 -14.13 30.72
C VAL A 30 9.35 -13.52 29.47
N GLN A 31 9.77 -12.32 29.10
CA GLN A 31 9.31 -11.61 27.92
C GLN A 31 10.25 -11.85 26.74
N TYR A 32 9.67 -12.17 25.60
CA TYR A 32 10.33 -12.27 24.30
C TYR A 32 9.84 -11.14 23.39
N SER A 33 10.73 -10.57 22.58
CA SER A 33 10.42 -9.46 21.68
C SER A 33 11.04 -9.59 20.30
N CYS A 34 10.28 -9.20 19.27
CA CYS A 34 10.77 -9.02 17.92
C CYS A 34 11.36 -7.60 17.78
N PRO A 35 12.69 -7.45 17.57
CA PRO A 35 13.35 -6.15 17.59
C PRO A 35 13.13 -5.33 16.31
N LYS A 36 12.81 -6.00 15.19
CA LYS A 36 12.53 -5.32 13.92
C LYS A 36 11.14 -4.70 13.95
N VAL A 37 11.05 -3.44 13.53
CA VAL A 37 9.77 -2.72 13.42
C VAL A 37 8.84 -3.49 12.46
N GLY A 38 7.58 -3.65 12.84
CA GLY A 38 6.57 -4.40 12.09
C GLY A 38 6.76 -5.90 12.02
N TRP A 39 7.69 -6.46 12.79
CA TRP A 39 7.80 -7.90 12.96
C TRP A 39 7.13 -8.33 14.26
N GLY A 40 6.64 -9.57 14.30
CA GLY A 40 6.00 -10.14 15.48
C GLY A 40 5.82 -11.64 15.37
N PHE A 41 5.19 -12.20 16.39
CA PHE A 41 4.95 -13.64 16.47
C PHE A 41 3.74 -14.03 15.60
N PRO A 42 3.87 -15.03 14.72
CA PRO A 42 2.86 -15.34 13.68
C PRO A 42 1.51 -15.81 14.24
N ASP A 43 1.49 -16.32 15.45
CA ASP A 43 0.30 -16.92 16.07
C ASP A 43 -0.56 -15.92 16.86
N ASN A 44 0.00 -14.78 17.24
CA ASN A 44 -0.75 -13.74 17.97
C ASN A 44 -0.65 -12.33 17.35
N GLY A 45 0.27 -12.11 16.40
CA GLY A 45 0.45 -10.83 15.72
C GLY A 45 1.05 -9.72 16.59
N TYR A 46 1.59 -10.03 17.76
CA TYR A 46 2.24 -9.06 18.64
C TYR A 46 3.75 -9.12 18.51
N ASN A 47 4.40 -7.98 18.71
CA ASN A 47 5.87 -7.89 18.75
C ASN A 47 6.46 -8.37 20.09
N ARG A 48 5.61 -8.71 21.07
CA ARG A 48 5.98 -9.17 22.40
C ARG A 48 5.13 -10.36 22.83
N ARG A 49 5.74 -11.27 23.58
CA ARG A 49 5.07 -12.41 24.19
C ARG A 49 5.70 -12.72 25.55
N HIS A 50 4.89 -13.27 26.44
CA HIS A 50 5.34 -13.79 27.72
C HIS A 50 5.31 -15.31 27.74
N VAL A 51 6.27 -15.90 28.44
CA VAL A 51 6.32 -17.32 28.80
C VAL A 51 6.29 -17.38 30.33
N GLU A 52 5.41 -18.22 30.87
CA GLU A 52 5.20 -18.34 32.32
C GLU A 52 5.56 -19.75 32.80
N CYS A 53 6.18 -19.83 33.98
CA CYS A 53 6.35 -21.08 34.70
C CYS A 53 5.03 -21.50 35.35
N ASP A 54 4.30 -22.41 34.71
CA ASP A 54 2.94 -22.81 35.09
C ASP A 54 2.94 -23.82 36.27
N SER A 55 1.76 -24.13 36.77
CA SER A 55 1.46 -25.01 37.91
C SER A 55 1.95 -26.45 37.74
N ASP A 56 2.14 -26.90 36.49
CA ASP A 56 2.73 -28.18 36.15
C ASP A 56 4.27 -28.19 36.26
N MET A 57 4.89 -27.08 36.69
CA MET A 57 6.34 -26.86 36.72
C MET A 57 6.99 -26.88 35.34
N GLU A 58 6.25 -26.47 34.33
CA GLU A 58 6.67 -26.40 32.93
C GLU A 58 6.42 -24.99 32.37
N TRP A 59 7.34 -24.51 31.53
CA TRP A 59 7.20 -23.22 30.88
C TRP A 59 6.18 -23.27 29.74
N LYS A 60 5.23 -22.32 29.73
CA LYS A 60 4.19 -22.23 28.70
C LYS A 60 4.14 -20.83 28.06
N PRO A 61 4.17 -20.73 26.72
CA PRO A 61 4.38 -21.83 25.75
C PRO A 61 5.80 -22.43 25.81
N SER A 62 5.92 -23.73 25.50
CA SER A 62 7.22 -24.44 25.54
C SER A 62 8.12 -24.16 24.33
N VAL A 63 7.59 -23.50 23.29
CA VAL A 63 8.31 -23.14 22.07
C VAL A 63 7.96 -21.70 21.70
N ILE A 64 8.98 -20.93 21.34
CA ILE A 64 8.82 -19.57 20.82
C ILE A 64 9.02 -19.60 19.30
N PRO A 65 8.02 -19.19 18.50
CA PRO A 65 8.17 -19.12 17.06
C PRO A 65 9.14 -17.99 16.68
N ALA A 66 9.80 -18.14 15.53
CA ALA A 66 10.60 -17.06 14.93
C ALA A 66 9.71 -15.84 14.59
N CYS A 67 10.32 -14.67 14.54
CA CYS A 67 9.63 -13.45 14.15
C CYS A 67 9.33 -13.48 12.66
N VAL A 68 8.14 -12.99 12.29
CA VAL A 68 7.75 -12.79 10.89
C VAL A 68 7.40 -11.33 10.67
N GLU A 69 7.55 -10.85 9.43
CA GLU A 69 6.98 -9.57 9.05
C GLU A 69 5.45 -9.65 9.15
N LEU A 70 4.86 -8.76 9.93
CA LEU A 70 3.42 -8.70 10.12
C LEU A 70 2.77 -7.84 9.04
N PRO A 71 1.54 -8.17 8.64
CA PRO A 71 0.74 -7.27 7.83
C PRO A 71 0.51 -5.95 8.59
N CYS A 72 0.29 -4.87 7.83
CA CYS A 72 0.03 -3.57 8.42
C CYS A 72 -1.25 -3.63 9.26
N PRO A 73 -1.23 -3.12 10.51
CA PRO A 73 -2.40 -3.15 11.39
C PRO A 73 -3.51 -2.23 10.86
N ASP A 74 -3.10 -1.13 10.23
CA ASP A 74 -3.99 -0.15 9.65
C ASP A 74 -4.22 -0.38 8.16
N ARG A 75 -5.35 0.13 7.67
CA ARG A 75 -5.64 0.18 6.24
C ARG A 75 -4.62 1.06 5.50
N PRO A 76 -4.35 0.77 4.22
CA PRO A 76 -3.49 1.63 3.41
C PRO A 76 -4.05 3.05 3.29
N PRO A 77 -3.21 4.03 2.91
CA PRO A 77 -3.65 5.40 2.67
C PRO A 77 -4.90 5.45 1.78
N ALA A 78 -5.80 6.39 2.04
CA ALA A 78 -6.99 6.55 1.22
C ALA A 78 -6.60 6.85 -0.24
N ALA A 79 -7.40 6.36 -1.19
CA ALA A 79 -7.24 6.77 -2.59
C ALA A 79 -7.45 8.29 -2.72
N PRO A 80 -6.72 8.96 -3.61
CA PRO A 80 -6.95 10.37 -3.91
C PRO A 80 -8.33 10.56 -4.55
N GLN A 81 -8.79 11.80 -4.63
CA GLN A 81 -10.03 12.14 -5.36
C GLN A 81 -9.95 11.64 -6.81
N HIS A 82 -11.04 11.05 -7.32
CA HIS A 82 -11.08 10.38 -8.63
C HIS A 82 -10.15 9.16 -8.76
N GLY A 83 -9.59 8.66 -7.67
CA GLY A 83 -8.82 7.43 -7.60
C GLY A 83 -9.59 6.29 -6.93
N TYR A 84 -9.06 5.08 -7.09
CA TYR A 84 -9.47 3.86 -6.38
C TYR A 84 -8.23 3.00 -6.10
N TYR A 85 -8.36 2.01 -5.21
CA TYR A 85 -7.29 1.05 -4.95
C TYR A 85 -7.80 -0.39 -4.95
N LEU A 86 -6.91 -1.31 -5.31
CA LEU A 86 -7.05 -2.75 -5.14
C LEU A 86 -6.23 -3.15 -3.92
N TYR A 87 -6.92 -3.46 -2.82
CA TYR A 87 -6.31 -3.79 -1.54
C TYR A 87 -5.73 -5.20 -1.53
N SER A 88 -4.51 -5.31 -1.01
CA SER A 88 -3.91 -6.57 -0.56
C SER A 88 -3.06 -6.29 0.69
N LEU A 89 -2.82 -7.31 1.52
CA LEU A 89 -2.16 -7.19 2.84
C LEU A 89 -0.71 -6.69 2.74
N GLU A 90 -0.01 -7.06 1.68
CA GLU A 90 1.41 -6.73 1.49
C GLU A 90 1.59 -5.53 0.55
N LYS A 91 0.70 -5.41 -0.44
CA LYS A 91 0.83 -4.42 -1.52
C LYS A 91 -0.54 -3.97 -2.00
N THR A 92 -0.81 -2.69 -1.90
CA THR A 92 -2.03 -2.07 -2.41
C THR A 92 -1.72 -1.26 -3.66
N THR A 93 -2.51 -1.46 -4.72
CA THR A 93 -2.32 -0.80 -6.01
C THR A 93 -3.39 0.26 -6.24
N TYR A 94 -2.97 1.48 -6.53
CA TYR A 94 -3.81 2.64 -6.78
C TYR A 94 -3.90 2.95 -8.27
N ASN A 95 -5.08 3.40 -8.68
CA ASN A 95 -5.40 3.79 -10.04
C ASN A 95 -6.28 5.04 -10.06
N CYS A 96 -6.19 5.83 -11.13
CA CYS A 96 -7.11 6.91 -11.41
C CYS A 96 -8.27 6.43 -12.30
N SER A 97 -9.46 6.95 -12.04
CA SER A 97 -10.67 6.60 -12.79
C SER A 97 -10.68 7.21 -14.19
N GLY A 98 -11.07 6.42 -15.20
CA GLY A 98 -11.44 6.88 -16.54
C GLY A 98 -10.62 8.04 -17.13
N ALA A 99 -11.16 9.25 -17.04
CA ALA A 99 -10.61 10.48 -17.62
C ALA A 99 -9.48 11.13 -16.78
N TYR A 100 -8.99 10.45 -15.75
CA TYR A 100 -7.96 10.94 -14.85
C TYR A 100 -6.68 10.09 -14.92
N GLU A 101 -5.55 10.71 -14.61
CA GLU A 101 -4.22 10.11 -14.49
C GLU A 101 -3.53 10.65 -13.24
N PHE A 102 -2.47 9.99 -12.77
CA PHE A 102 -1.69 10.55 -11.67
C PHE A 102 -1.02 11.86 -12.12
N ALA A 103 -0.86 12.81 -11.20
CA ALA A 103 -0.21 14.09 -11.51
C ALA A 103 1.26 13.92 -11.93
N GLU A 104 1.88 12.85 -11.44
CA GLU A 104 3.16 12.35 -11.89
C GLU A 104 2.92 11.30 -12.99
N GLU A 105 3.84 11.13 -13.94
CA GLU A 105 3.70 10.24 -15.13
C GLU A 105 3.68 8.73 -14.79
N TYR A 106 3.06 8.34 -13.67
CA TYR A 106 2.80 6.96 -13.31
C TYR A 106 1.49 6.48 -13.95
N GLU A 107 1.56 5.34 -14.61
CA GLU A 107 0.34 4.64 -15.05
C GLU A 107 -0.38 3.97 -13.87
N VAL A 108 0.41 3.48 -12.90
CA VAL A 108 -0.06 2.77 -11.71
C VAL A 108 0.82 3.17 -10.53
N PHE A 109 0.23 3.38 -9.36
CA PHE A 109 0.96 3.71 -8.14
C PHE A 109 0.78 2.60 -7.09
N ASN A 110 1.82 2.26 -6.33
CA ASN A 110 1.77 1.18 -5.35
C ASN A 110 2.17 1.69 -3.96
N ALA A 111 1.45 1.22 -2.94
CA ALA A 111 1.93 1.26 -1.57
C ALA A 111 2.21 -0.17 -1.08
N THR A 112 3.33 -0.37 -0.41
CA THR A 112 3.74 -1.65 0.17
C THR A 112 3.70 -1.52 1.68
N CYS A 113 3.23 -2.56 2.37
CA CYS A 113 3.38 -2.62 3.81
C CYS A 113 4.81 -3.04 4.12
N ILE A 114 5.58 -2.13 4.74
CA ILE A 114 6.95 -2.38 5.13
C ILE A 114 7.03 -2.10 6.62
N SER A 115 7.44 -3.10 7.41
CA SER A 115 7.61 -2.89 8.85
C SER A 115 6.34 -2.34 9.53
N GLY A 116 5.16 -2.82 9.12
CA GLY A 116 3.87 -2.42 9.70
C GLY A 116 3.41 -1.01 9.32
N LEU A 117 4.09 -0.34 8.39
CA LEU A 117 3.70 0.96 7.85
C LEU A 117 3.54 0.87 6.33
N TRP A 118 2.49 1.51 5.81
CA TRP A 118 2.29 1.61 4.36
C TRP A 118 3.22 2.65 3.75
N GLU A 119 4.04 2.24 2.80
CA GLU A 119 4.94 3.14 2.08
C GLU A 119 4.67 3.16 0.57
N PRO A 120 4.50 4.35 -0.03
CA PRO A 120 4.55 5.66 0.60
C PRO A 120 3.23 6.02 1.32
N GLN A 121 3.33 6.85 2.36
CA GLN A 121 2.18 7.33 3.15
C GLN A 121 1.30 8.33 2.37
N GLN A 122 1.83 8.95 1.32
CA GLN A 122 1.12 9.89 0.47
C GLN A 122 0.99 9.33 -0.94
N ILE A 123 -0.24 9.30 -1.44
CA ILE A 123 -0.55 8.86 -2.79
C ILE A 123 -0.67 10.12 -3.67
N PRO A 124 0.01 10.16 -4.83
CA PRO A 124 -0.11 11.29 -5.75
C PRO A 124 -1.56 11.56 -6.13
N PRO A 125 -1.96 12.83 -6.27
CA PRO A 125 -3.33 13.17 -6.66
C PRO A 125 -3.61 12.72 -8.10
N CYS A 126 -4.87 12.35 -8.37
CA CYS A 126 -5.35 12.18 -9.74
C CYS A 126 -5.72 13.55 -10.33
N GLN A 127 -5.31 13.80 -11.57
CA GLN A 127 -5.66 14.97 -12.35
C GLN A 127 -6.36 14.57 -13.64
N ALA A 128 -7.16 15.48 -14.20
CA ALA A 128 -7.81 15.23 -15.48
C ALA A 128 -6.77 15.07 -16.58
N ARG A 129 -6.86 13.99 -17.35
CA ARG A 129 -5.98 13.73 -18.49
C ARG A 129 -6.03 14.89 -19.48
N GLN A 130 -4.90 15.17 -20.09
CA GLN A 130 -4.80 16.15 -21.17
C GLN A 130 -4.24 15.51 -22.43
N CYS A 131 -4.75 15.91 -23.59
CA CYS A 131 -4.15 15.55 -24.86
C CYS A 131 -2.72 16.11 -24.90
N LYS A 132 -1.74 15.25 -25.19
CA LYS A 132 -0.32 15.62 -25.24
C LYS A 132 -0.04 16.64 -26.36
N THR A 133 -0.78 16.54 -27.46
CA THR A 133 -0.62 17.38 -28.65
C THR A 133 -1.87 18.21 -28.92
N ASP A 134 -1.66 19.32 -29.62
CA ASP A 134 -2.76 20.07 -30.21
C ASP A 134 -3.49 19.22 -31.26
N PRO A 135 -4.80 19.44 -31.44
CA PRO A 135 -5.54 18.85 -32.54
C PRO A 135 -4.90 19.23 -33.89
N PRO A 136 -4.94 18.35 -34.91
CA PRO A 136 -4.31 18.61 -36.21
C PRO A 136 -4.71 19.96 -36.79
N LYS A 137 -3.77 20.67 -37.44
CA LYS A 137 -4.11 21.93 -38.10
C LYS A 137 -5.10 21.66 -39.24
N ALA A 138 -6.02 22.60 -39.47
CA ALA A 138 -6.91 22.52 -40.63
C ALA A 138 -6.09 22.49 -41.94
N ILE A 139 -6.43 21.57 -42.83
CA ILE A 139 -5.88 21.50 -44.19
C ILE A 139 -6.45 22.61 -45.06
N SER A 140 -5.80 22.88 -46.20
CA SER A 140 -6.25 23.90 -47.15
C SER A 140 -7.72 23.67 -47.53
N LYS A 141 -8.52 24.74 -47.48
CA LYS A 141 -9.99 24.77 -47.65
C LYS A 141 -10.84 24.31 -46.45
N MET A 142 -10.28 24.29 -45.25
CA MET A 142 -11.03 24.07 -44.01
C MET A 142 -10.79 25.14 -42.95
N HIS A 143 -11.78 25.36 -42.10
CA HIS A 143 -11.72 26.19 -40.91
C HIS A 143 -11.82 25.32 -39.65
N GLN A 144 -10.81 25.40 -38.78
CA GLN A 144 -10.81 24.74 -37.47
C GLN A 144 -11.55 25.62 -36.46
N VAL A 145 -12.52 25.04 -35.77
CA VAL A 145 -13.27 25.66 -34.68
C VAL A 145 -12.89 24.93 -33.39
N TRP A 146 -11.91 25.48 -32.68
CA TRP A 146 -11.43 24.98 -31.39
C TRP A 146 -11.66 26.02 -30.29
N HIS A 147 -12.80 25.90 -29.61
CA HIS A 147 -13.19 26.85 -28.58
C HIS A 147 -12.28 26.74 -27.36
N ASN A 148 -11.78 27.89 -26.87
CA ASN A 148 -10.94 28.01 -25.67
C ASN A 148 -9.62 27.23 -25.67
N LYS A 149 -9.24 26.63 -26.80
CA LYS A 149 -7.98 25.88 -26.99
C LYS A 149 -7.66 24.89 -25.85
N LYS A 150 -8.69 24.26 -25.27
CA LYS A 150 -8.52 23.31 -24.17
C LYS A 150 -8.10 21.95 -24.69
N ARG A 151 -7.20 21.28 -23.97
CA ARG A 151 -6.76 19.91 -24.23
C ARG A 151 -7.33 18.88 -23.26
N SER A 152 -8.28 19.27 -22.40
CA SER A 152 -8.94 18.34 -21.49
C SER A 152 -9.77 17.31 -22.25
N VAL A 153 -9.79 16.07 -21.75
CA VAL A 153 -10.67 15.00 -22.27
C VAL A 153 -12.12 15.50 -22.40
N GLY A 154 -12.78 15.10 -23.49
CA GLY A 154 -14.13 15.56 -23.83
C GLY A 154 -14.18 16.90 -24.60
N THR A 155 -13.05 17.56 -24.83
CA THR A 155 -13.02 18.74 -25.73
C THR A 155 -13.26 18.31 -27.17
N VAL A 156 -14.24 18.93 -27.83
CA VAL A 156 -14.57 18.68 -29.24
C VAL A 156 -13.98 19.77 -30.12
N VAL A 157 -13.30 19.35 -31.19
CA VAL A 157 -12.72 20.24 -32.20
C VAL A 157 -13.44 20.00 -33.52
N ASN A 158 -14.09 21.04 -34.04
CA ASN A 158 -14.88 20.94 -35.26
C ASN A 158 -14.08 21.46 -36.45
N TYR A 159 -14.11 20.73 -37.57
CA TYR A 159 -13.50 21.19 -38.82
C TYR A 159 -14.60 21.39 -39.86
N LYS A 160 -14.68 22.60 -40.42
CA LYS A 160 -15.72 22.97 -41.39
C LYS A 160 -15.08 23.28 -42.75
N CYS A 161 -15.54 22.67 -43.82
CA CYS A 161 -15.13 23.01 -45.18
C CYS A 161 -15.74 24.36 -45.60
N TYR A 162 -14.99 25.20 -46.32
CA TYR A 162 -15.51 26.49 -46.83
C TYR A 162 -16.60 26.32 -47.90
N LEU A 163 -16.65 25.16 -48.54
CA LEU A 163 -17.74 24.75 -49.42
C LEU A 163 -18.54 23.73 -48.62
N ASN A 164 -19.81 24.00 -48.32
CA ASN A 164 -20.75 23.22 -47.48
C ASN A 164 -20.99 21.75 -47.94
N ARG A 165 -19.95 21.00 -48.26
CA ARG A 165 -19.98 19.59 -48.62
C ARG A 165 -19.18 18.85 -47.56
N LEU A 166 -19.91 18.33 -46.57
CA LEU A 166 -19.49 17.39 -45.52
C LEU A 166 -18.75 18.01 -44.31
N THR A 167 -19.41 17.97 -43.14
CA THR A 167 -18.79 18.11 -41.82
C THR A 167 -18.36 16.73 -41.33
N TRP A 168 -17.14 16.58 -40.85
CA TRP A 168 -16.73 15.40 -40.08
C TRP A 168 -16.47 15.80 -38.63
N GLU A 169 -16.95 14.95 -37.71
CA GLU A 169 -16.71 15.10 -36.29
C GLU A 169 -15.57 14.17 -35.88
N LEU A 170 -14.49 14.73 -35.33
CA LEU A 170 -13.43 13.94 -34.71
C LEU A 170 -13.67 13.95 -33.21
N ASN A 171 -14.07 12.81 -32.65
CA ASN A 171 -14.05 12.60 -31.21
C ASN A 171 -12.62 12.24 -30.81
N LEU A 172 -11.96 13.14 -30.07
CA LEU A 172 -10.65 12.87 -29.49
C LEU A 172 -10.80 11.78 -28.42
N GLN A 173 -10.49 10.54 -28.79
CA GLN A 173 -10.43 9.40 -27.89
C GLN A 173 -8.98 9.11 -27.48
N HIS A 174 -8.84 8.41 -26.36
CA HIS A 174 -7.58 8.03 -25.75
C HIS A 174 -6.75 7.16 -26.72
N GLN A 175 -5.48 7.50 -26.95
CA GLN A 175 -4.48 6.64 -27.59
C GLN A 175 -3.68 5.91 -26.53
#